data_AF-A0A8J3K5K9-F1
#
_entry.id   AF-A0A8J3K5K9-F1
#
_cell.length_a   1.000
_cell.length_b   1.000
_cell.length_c   1.000
_cell.angle_alpha   90.00
_cell.angle_beta   90.00
_cell.angle_gamma   90.00
#
_symmetry.space_group_name_H-M   'P 1'
#
loop_
_entity.id
_entity.type
_entity.pdbx_description
1 polymer ?
#
loop_
_entity_poly.entity_id
_entity_poly.type
_entity_poly.pdbx_seq_one_letter_code
_entity_poly.pdbx_strand_id
1 'polypeptide(L)'
;MRPAAAWKIGIGSVLMALSGLQVVAPAWLFAPPQERLFGLPPGPVVVLGLSSALFAFGAIVAGEGICQAFGSTSLWDVVVRDPLMLLRLLAAGVVAGLVLEIAAQWLGRLWYYPWWTTWFYALVLVPGFALYWLFIVESYLAAKAVLDAVARRRTVRGSVRLWPVGAAALAVFALLSIRWYGQRGFTFDVTGPTPAAPPFGYAVLAFTGVALLSNALVTAAARLYWVPFAAIALAAAVVSVAFEVPNAVHWHWAYDHFPGPVLPGGLPLTMFLAWPMQYVVFLAVPSAMLPGLAALFWQPAPAGLRSGGEVGDVESERPQQAGVGRDVDDLG
;
A
#
# COMPACT_ATOMS: atom_id res chain seq x y z
N MET A 1 25.23 -5.02 12.15
CA MET A 1 23.76 -4.86 12.33
C MET A 1 23.47 -4.81 13.82
N ARG A 2 22.60 -3.89 14.29
CA ARG A 2 22.23 -3.82 15.71
C ARG A 2 21.47 -5.10 16.10
N PRO A 3 21.72 -5.71 17.28
CA PRO A 3 21.05 -6.96 17.69
C PRO A 3 19.52 -6.89 17.63
N ALA A 4 18.93 -5.75 17.99
CA ALA A 4 17.48 -5.52 17.91
C ALA A 4 16.93 -5.56 16.48
N ALA A 5 17.66 -5.04 15.49
CA ALA A 5 17.25 -5.08 14.09
C ALA A 5 17.27 -6.52 13.55
N ALA A 6 18.33 -7.28 13.86
CA ALA A 6 18.46 -8.68 13.49
C ALA A 6 17.31 -9.53 14.05
N TRP A 7 16.95 -9.28 15.31
CA TRP A 7 15.85 -9.96 15.99
C TRP A 7 14.49 -9.71 15.32
N LYS A 8 14.18 -8.45 15.00
CA LYS A 8 12.94 -8.09 14.28
C LYS A 8 12.86 -8.74 12.91
N ILE A 9 13.94 -8.69 12.13
CA ILE A 9 14.01 -9.38 10.83
C ILE A 9 13.75 -10.88 11.00
N GLY A 10 14.38 -11.50 12.00
CA GLY A 10 14.20 -12.92 12.32
C GLY A 10 12.76 -13.28 12.65
N ILE A 11 12.14 -12.62 13.64
CA ILE A 11 10.74 -12.88 14.01
C ILE A 11 9.80 -12.62 12.83
N GLY A 12 9.95 -11.48 12.15
CA GLY A 12 9.08 -11.13 11.04
C GLY A 12 9.13 -12.17 9.92
N SER A 13 10.33 -12.68 9.62
CA SER A 13 10.53 -13.78 8.66
C SER A 13 9.87 -15.08 9.12
N VAL A 14 9.96 -15.43 10.41
CA VAL A 14 9.29 -16.60 10.97
C VAL A 14 7.77 -16.47 10.86
N LEU A 15 7.20 -15.30 11.19
CA LEU A 15 5.75 -15.05 11.08
C LEU A 15 5.27 -15.17 9.63
N MET A 16 6.01 -14.60 8.67
CA MET A 16 5.72 -14.78 7.25
C MET A 16 5.81 -16.25 6.85
N ALA A 17 6.84 -16.99 7.27
CA ALA A 17 6.94 -18.42 6.98
C ALA A 17 5.77 -19.24 7.57
N LEU A 18 5.35 -18.92 8.81
CA LEU A 18 4.21 -19.56 9.46
C LEU A 18 2.88 -19.29 8.74
N SER A 19 2.73 -18.13 8.09
CA SER A 19 1.56 -17.88 7.21
C SER A 19 1.44 -18.87 6.05
N GLY A 20 2.56 -19.49 5.65
CA GLY A 20 2.60 -20.54 4.63
C GLY A 20 2.02 -21.88 5.10
N LEU A 21 1.83 -22.08 6.41
CA LEU A 21 1.24 -23.31 6.95
C LEU A 21 -0.21 -23.52 6.49
N GLN A 22 -0.90 -22.49 5.99
CA GLN A 22 -2.19 -22.69 5.33
C GLN A 22 -2.10 -23.68 4.17
N VAL A 23 -0.98 -23.76 3.45
CA VAL A 23 -0.83 -24.66 2.29
C VAL A 23 -0.85 -26.13 2.68
N VAL A 24 -0.55 -26.45 3.94
CA VAL A 24 -0.64 -27.82 4.46
C VAL A 24 -1.98 -28.11 5.13
N ALA A 25 -2.91 -27.14 5.15
CA ALA A 25 -4.23 -27.35 5.69
C ALA A 25 -4.98 -28.41 4.85
N PRO A 26 -5.68 -29.37 5.49
CA PRO A 26 -6.31 -30.45 4.76
C PRO A 26 -7.35 -29.95 3.76
N ALA A 27 -7.35 -30.49 2.53
CA ALA A 27 -8.28 -30.09 1.48
C ALA A 27 -9.76 -30.24 1.86
N TRP A 28 -10.09 -31.20 2.74
CA TRP A 28 -11.46 -31.38 3.25
C TRP A 28 -11.97 -30.16 4.03
N LEU A 29 -11.07 -29.37 4.63
CA LEU A 29 -11.42 -28.11 5.30
C LEU A 29 -11.99 -27.08 4.31
N PHE A 30 -11.66 -27.20 3.03
CA PHE A 30 -12.05 -26.32 1.92
C PHE A 30 -12.99 -27.02 0.91
N ALA A 31 -13.49 -28.22 1.21
CA ALA A 31 -14.41 -28.94 0.33
C ALA A 31 -15.87 -28.80 0.79
N PRO A 32 -16.86 -28.63 -0.12
CA PRO A 32 -18.28 -28.76 0.21
C PRO A 32 -18.68 -30.22 0.54
N PRO A 33 -19.71 -30.46 1.38
CA PRO A 33 -20.44 -29.50 2.22
C PRO A 33 -19.66 -29.15 3.51
N GLN A 34 -19.80 -27.91 3.98
CA GLN A 34 -19.18 -27.44 5.21
C GLN A 34 -20.23 -26.94 6.18
N GLU A 35 -19.99 -27.09 7.48
CA GLU A 35 -20.76 -26.40 8.50
C GLU A 35 -20.63 -24.88 8.32
N ARG A 36 -21.76 -24.17 8.41
CA ARG A 36 -21.79 -22.72 8.24
C ARG A 36 -22.42 -22.04 9.45
N LEU A 37 -21.64 -21.18 10.11
CA LEU A 37 -22.12 -20.33 11.21
C LEU A 37 -22.40 -18.94 10.63
N PHE A 38 -23.67 -18.49 10.68
CA PHE A 38 -24.11 -17.24 10.04
C PHE A 38 -23.75 -17.13 8.54
N GLY A 39 -23.73 -18.28 7.85
CA GLY A 39 -23.36 -18.37 6.43
C GLY A 39 -21.86 -18.47 6.15
N LEU A 40 -21.00 -18.29 7.16
CA LEU A 40 -19.56 -18.41 7.03
C LEU A 40 -19.08 -19.85 7.31
N PRO A 41 -18.13 -20.38 6.51
CA PRO A 41 -17.41 -21.58 6.86
C PRO A 41 -16.28 -21.26 7.85
N PRO A 42 -16.43 -21.53 9.16
CA PRO A 42 -15.53 -21.02 10.19
C PRO A 42 -14.10 -21.53 10.02
N GLY A 43 -13.93 -22.79 9.58
CA GLY A 43 -12.62 -23.39 9.32
C GLY A 43 -11.77 -22.60 8.33
N PRO A 44 -12.20 -22.47 7.05
CA PRO A 44 -11.53 -21.63 6.06
C PRO A 44 -11.30 -20.20 6.51
N VAL A 45 -12.31 -19.54 7.08
CA VAL A 45 -12.21 -18.14 7.51
C VAL A 45 -11.11 -17.95 8.56
N VAL A 46 -11.06 -18.83 9.57
CA VAL A 46 -10.05 -18.76 10.64
C VAL A 46 -8.66 -19.06 10.09
N VAL A 47 -8.49 -20.15 9.32
CA VAL A 47 -7.17 -20.55 8.80
C VAL A 47 -6.59 -19.50 7.86
N LEU A 48 -7.38 -19.02 6.90
CA LEU A 48 -6.92 -18.05 5.91
C LEU A 48 -6.76 -16.66 6.52
N GLY A 49 -7.66 -16.27 7.42
CA GLY A 49 -7.60 -15.02 8.16
C GLY A 49 -6.36 -14.93 9.05
N LEU A 50 -6.09 -15.99 9.84
CA LEU A 50 -4.89 -16.07 10.69
C LEU A 50 -3.62 -16.03 9.84
N SER A 51 -3.60 -16.75 8.73
CA SER A 51 -2.44 -16.77 7.84
C SER A 51 -2.17 -15.40 7.23
N SER A 52 -3.21 -14.71 6.75
CA SER A 52 -3.09 -13.35 6.23
C SER A 52 -2.61 -12.36 7.30
N ALA A 53 -3.09 -12.49 8.53
CA ALA A 53 -2.63 -11.68 9.65
C ALA A 53 -1.16 -11.96 10.00
N LEU A 54 -0.74 -13.23 10.09
CA LEU A 54 0.65 -13.62 10.34
C LEU A 54 1.58 -13.06 9.27
N PHE A 55 1.17 -13.13 8.00
CA PHE A 55 1.93 -12.53 6.89
C PHE A 55 2.08 -11.02 7.08
N ALA A 56 0.96 -10.31 7.29
CA ALA A 56 0.97 -8.86 7.43
C ALA A 56 1.83 -8.40 8.61
N PHE A 57 1.64 -8.99 9.80
CA PHE A 57 2.46 -8.68 10.97
C PHE A 57 3.93 -9.04 10.75
N GLY A 58 4.21 -10.18 10.10
CA GLY A 58 5.56 -10.58 9.77
C GLY A 58 6.27 -9.59 8.85
N ALA A 59 5.58 -9.13 7.80
CA ALA A 59 6.08 -8.12 6.87
C ALA A 59 6.30 -6.76 7.55
N ILE A 60 5.40 -6.33 8.44
CA ILE A 60 5.55 -5.09 9.23
C ILE A 60 6.79 -5.18 10.13
N VAL A 61 6.92 -6.25 10.91
CA VAL A 61 8.02 -6.42 11.87
C VAL A 61 9.36 -6.58 11.15
N ALA A 62 9.41 -7.37 10.07
CA ALA A 62 10.62 -7.51 9.26
C ALA A 62 10.98 -6.18 8.58
N GLY A 63 10.00 -5.47 8.02
CA GLY A 63 10.20 -4.17 7.38
C GLY A 63 10.77 -3.13 8.35
N GLU A 64 10.22 -3.07 9.57
CA GLU A 64 10.76 -2.22 10.63
C GLU A 64 12.21 -2.59 10.95
N GLY A 65 12.51 -3.88 11.11
CA GLY A 65 13.87 -4.36 11.37
C GLY A 65 14.86 -3.99 10.26
N ILE A 66 14.44 -4.06 8.99
CA ILE A 66 15.24 -3.63 7.84
C ILE A 66 15.47 -2.11 7.90
N CYS A 67 14.42 -1.30 8.08
CA CYS A 67 14.55 0.15 8.23
C CYS A 67 15.56 0.50 9.34
N GLN A 68 15.45 -0.13 10.51
CA GLN A 68 16.40 0.05 11.62
C GLN A 68 17.83 -0.36 11.26
N ALA A 69 18.03 -1.46 10.53
CA ALA A 69 19.36 -1.91 10.11
C ALA A 69 20.07 -0.89 9.20
N PHE A 70 19.30 -0.13 8.41
CA PHE A 70 19.80 0.90 7.49
C PHE A 70 19.69 2.33 8.05
N GLY A 71 19.22 2.52 9.30
CA GLY A 71 19.03 3.83 9.91
C GLY A 71 17.98 4.70 9.21
N SER A 72 16.99 4.06 8.57
CA SER A 72 15.87 4.70 7.90
C SER A 72 14.65 4.75 8.81
N THR A 73 13.76 5.71 8.56
CA THR A 73 12.49 5.87 9.28
C THR A 73 11.49 4.80 8.86
N SER A 74 10.93 4.08 9.84
CA SER A 74 9.78 3.18 9.69
C SER A 74 8.46 3.90 10.05
N LEU A 75 7.31 3.27 9.81
CA LEU A 75 6.03 3.75 10.34
C LEU A 75 6.00 3.70 11.87
N TRP A 76 6.65 2.70 12.47
CA TRP A 76 6.75 2.60 13.93
C TRP A 76 7.46 3.82 14.53
N ASP A 77 8.54 4.29 13.90
CA ASP A 77 9.26 5.48 14.35
C ASP A 77 8.37 6.74 14.31
N VAL A 78 7.48 6.83 13.31
CA VAL A 78 6.49 7.92 13.21
C VAL A 78 5.48 7.84 14.35
N VAL A 79 4.95 6.64 14.62
CA VAL A 79 3.91 6.41 15.64
C VAL A 79 4.43 6.60 17.06
N VAL A 80 5.67 6.18 17.36
CA VAL A 80 6.27 6.38 18.68
C VAL A 80 6.45 7.86 19.00
N ARG A 81 6.76 8.69 18.00
CA ARG A 81 6.91 10.14 18.18
C ARG A 81 5.58 10.87 18.33
N ASP A 82 4.55 10.42 17.61
CA ASP A 82 3.20 10.97 17.68
C ASP A 82 2.16 9.82 17.64
N PRO A 83 1.67 9.35 18.80
CA PRO A 83 0.68 8.27 18.84
C PRO A 83 -0.65 8.63 18.16
N LEU A 84 -1.03 9.91 18.09
CA LEU A 84 -2.22 10.34 17.36
C LEU A 84 -2.04 10.20 15.85
N MET A 85 -0.79 10.22 15.37
CA MET A 85 -0.47 9.92 13.99
C MET A 85 -0.93 8.52 13.60
N LEU A 86 -0.90 7.52 14.50
CA LEU A 86 -1.39 6.18 14.21
C LEU A 86 -2.83 6.21 13.66
N LEU A 87 -3.75 6.92 14.33
CA LEU A 87 -5.13 7.01 13.88
C LEU A 87 -5.25 7.66 12.50
N ARG A 88 -4.42 8.67 12.22
CA ARG A 88 -4.37 9.34 10.90
C ARG A 88 -3.81 8.42 9.82
N LEU A 89 -2.78 7.64 10.14
CA LEU A 89 -2.19 6.66 9.23
C LEU A 89 -3.19 5.54 8.91
N LEU A 90 -3.86 4.99 9.92
CA LEU A 90 -4.90 3.97 9.73
C LEU A 90 -6.05 4.52 8.90
N ALA A 91 -6.52 5.74 9.18
CA ALA A 91 -7.58 6.37 8.39
C ALA A 91 -7.16 6.59 6.93
N ALA A 92 -5.93 7.09 6.69
CA ALA A 92 -5.40 7.28 5.33
C ALA A 92 -5.23 5.93 4.60
N GLY A 93 -4.80 4.89 5.31
CA GLY A 93 -4.70 3.53 4.79
C GLY A 93 -6.06 2.94 4.41
N VAL A 94 -7.09 3.14 5.23
CA VAL A 94 -8.47 2.73 4.93
C VAL A 94 -8.99 3.46 3.70
N VAL A 95 -8.76 4.77 3.58
CA VAL A 95 -9.16 5.52 2.37
C VAL A 95 -8.44 5.01 1.13
N ALA A 96 -7.14 4.72 1.22
CA ALA A 96 -6.40 4.14 0.12
C ALA A 96 -6.91 2.73 -0.27
N GLY A 97 -7.24 1.90 0.72
CA GLY A 97 -7.86 0.59 0.52
C GLY A 97 -9.23 0.69 -0.14
N LEU A 98 -10.08 1.61 0.29
CA LEU A 98 -11.38 1.87 -0.35
C LEU A 98 -11.22 2.33 -1.81
N VAL A 99 -10.25 3.21 -2.11
CA VAL A 99 -9.95 3.63 -3.49
C VAL A 99 -9.54 2.43 -4.35
N LEU A 100 -8.69 1.55 -3.82
CA LEU A 100 -8.30 0.31 -4.49
C LEU A 100 -9.54 -0.57 -4.74
N GLU A 101 -10.33 -0.84 -3.69
CA GLU A 101 -11.47 -1.74 -3.73
C GLU A 101 -12.56 -1.27 -4.69
N ILE A 102 -12.88 0.04 -4.66
CA ILE A 102 -13.84 0.64 -5.57
C ILE A 102 -13.38 0.44 -7.03
N ALA A 103 -12.13 0.78 -7.33
CA ALA A 103 -11.63 0.75 -8.70
C ALA A 103 -11.45 -0.68 -9.22
N ALA A 104 -10.97 -1.60 -8.39
CA ALA A 104 -10.53 -2.92 -8.83
C ALA A 104 -11.52 -4.03 -8.50
N GLN A 105 -12.14 -4.04 -7.33
CA GLN A 105 -13.14 -5.05 -6.99
C GLN A 105 -14.54 -4.62 -7.45
N TRP A 106 -15.06 -3.47 -6.99
CA TRP A 106 -16.46 -3.11 -7.20
C TRP A 106 -16.75 -2.71 -8.66
N LEU A 107 -15.90 -1.87 -9.24
CA LEU A 107 -16.01 -1.45 -10.62
C LEU A 107 -15.16 -2.33 -11.55
N GLY A 108 -14.00 -2.79 -11.10
CA GLY A 108 -13.10 -3.59 -11.94
C GLY A 108 -13.47 -5.08 -12.02
N ARG A 109 -14.16 -5.63 -11.01
CA ARG A 109 -14.51 -7.05 -10.88
C ARG A 109 -13.33 -8.00 -10.98
N LEU A 110 -12.16 -7.56 -10.52
CA LEU A 110 -10.90 -8.29 -10.71
C LEU A 110 -10.73 -9.49 -9.75
N TRP A 111 -11.46 -9.52 -8.64
CA TRP A 111 -11.47 -10.66 -7.72
C TRP A 111 -12.77 -10.70 -6.91
N TYR A 112 -12.98 -11.82 -6.24
CA TYR A 112 -14.05 -12.03 -5.25
C TYR A 112 -13.55 -12.90 -4.09
N TYR A 113 -14.30 -12.93 -2.98
CA TYR A 113 -13.96 -13.64 -1.74
C TYR A 113 -14.89 -14.85 -1.52
N PRO A 114 -14.52 -16.06 -1.99
CA PRO A 114 -15.43 -17.22 -2.01
C PRO A 114 -15.83 -17.73 -0.62
N TRP A 115 -15.00 -17.46 0.40
CA TRP A 115 -15.22 -17.91 1.77
C TRP A 115 -15.98 -16.90 2.63
N TRP A 116 -16.29 -15.73 2.10
CA TRP A 116 -16.86 -14.64 2.87
C TRP A 116 -18.36 -14.50 2.58
N THR A 117 -19.08 -13.89 3.52
CA THR A 117 -20.42 -13.35 3.29
C THR A 117 -20.31 -11.83 3.14
N THR A 118 -21.31 -11.19 2.54
CA THR A 118 -21.34 -9.71 2.38
C THR A 118 -21.23 -8.98 3.72
N TRP A 119 -21.87 -9.49 4.79
CA TRP A 119 -21.80 -8.88 6.11
C TRP A 119 -20.39 -9.04 6.72
N PHE A 120 -19.76 -10.19 6.53
CA PHE A 120 -18.41 -10.44 7.03
C PHE A 120 -17.39 -9.59 6.30
N TYR A 121 -17.52 -9.50 4.97
CA TYR A 121 -16.76 -8.56 4.13
C TYR A 121 -16.87 -7.13 4.68
N ALA A 122 -18.08 -6.65 5.00
CA ALA A 122 -18.28 -5.32 5.57
C ALA A 122 -17.62 -5.15 6.95
N LEU A 123 -17.63 -6.19 7.79
CA LEU A 123 -16.97 -6.20 9.11
C LEU A 123 -15.44 -6.10 9.00
N VAL A 124 -14.84 -6.85 8.08
CA VAL A 124 -13.38 -6.91 7.93
C VAL A 124 -12.81 -5.81 7.05
N LEU A 125 -13.64 -5.10 6.28
CA LEU A 125 -13.22 -4.09 5.32
C LEU A 125 -12.25 -3.06 5.92
N VAL A 126 -12.67 -2.43 7.02
CA VAL A 126 -11.90 -1.36 7.67
C VAL A 126 -10.62 -1.89 8.34
N PRO A 127 -10.67 -2.85 9.28
CA PRO A 127 -9.45 -3.36 9.92
C PRO A 127 -8.53 -4.08 8.93
N GLY A 128 -9.11 -4.77 7.94
CA GLY A 128 -8.38 -5.44 6.86
C GLY A 128 -7.60 -4.45 6.01
N PHE A 129 -8.21 -3.37 5.53
CA PHE A 129 -7.48 -2.35 4.76
C PHE A 129 -6.44 -1.59 5.55
N ALA A 130 -6.70 -1.32 6.84
CA ALA A 130 -5.70 -0.69 7.69
C ALA A 130 -4.46 -1.59 7.82
N LEU A 131 -4.64 -2.88 8.11
CA LEU A 131 -3.56 -3.85 8.20
C LEU A 131 -2.86 -4.08 6.84
N TYR A 132 -3.64 -4.20 5.77
CA TYR A 132 -3.15 -4.37 4.40
C TYR A 132 -2.24 -3.20 3.99
N TRP A 133 -2.70 -1.97 4.23
CA TRP A 133 -1.93 -0.77 3.98
C TRP A 133 -0.63 -0.72 4.80
N LEU A 134 -0.67 -1.06 6.09
CA LEU A 134 0.50 -1.02 6.97
C LEU A 134 1.64 -1.90 6.43
N PHE A 135 1.36 -3.14 6.02
CA PHE A 135 2.42 -4.01 5.52
C PHE A 135 2.90 -3.63 4.12
N ILE A 136 2.02 -3.09 3.26
CA ILE A 136 2.40 -2.54 1.95
C ILE A 136 3.38 -1.39 2.15
N VAL A 137 3.07 -0.45 3.04
CA VAL A 137 3.95 0.70 3.27
C VAL A 137 5.24 0.28 3.96
N GLU A 138 5.22 -0.62 4.94
CA GLU A 138 6.47 -1.05 5.58
C GLU A 138 7.39 -1.85 4.66
N SER A 139 6.83 -2.75 3.84
CA SER A 139 7.63 -3.46 2.84
C SER A 139 8.23 -2.49 1.80
N TYR A 140 7.50 -1.44 1.42
CA TYR A 140 8.02 -0.36 0.59
C TYR A 140 9.16 0.40 1.28
N LEU A 141 8.97 0.83 2.54
CA LEU A 141 9.98 1.58 3.28
C LEU A 141 11.26 0.76 3.49
N ALA A 142 11.12 -0.54 3.75
CA ALA A 142 12.24 -1.46 3.85
C ALA A 142 13.03 -1.56 2.54
N ALA A 143 12.34 -1.77 1.41
CA ALA A 143 12.97 -1.78 0.09
C ALA A 143 13.64 -0.43 -0.23
N LYS A 144 12.97 0.68 0.08
CA LYS A 144 13.50 2.04 -0.08
C LYS A 144 14.75 2.25 0.77
N ALA A 145 14.77 1.80 2.02
CA ALA A 145 15.92 1.94 2.92
C ALA A 145 17.17 1.23 2.37
N VAL A 146 17.00 0.02 1.84
CA VAL A 146 18.08 -0.74 1.18
C VAL A 146 18.60 0.00 -0.06
N LEU A 147 17.70 0.50 -0.90
CA LEU A 147 18.07 1.18 -2.15
C LEU A 147 18.67 2.58 -1.91
N ASP A 148 18.16 3.32 -0.92
CA ASP A 148 18.73 4.60 -0.51
C ASP A 148 20.16 4.41 0.02
N ALA A 149 20.49 3.26 0.62
CA ALA A 149 21.86 2.93 1.06
C ALA A 149 22.89 3.03 -0.07
N VAL A 150 22.49 2.64 -1.28
CA VAL A 150 23.37 2.54 -2.46
C VAL A 150 23.18 3.67 -3.48
N ALA A 151 22.07 4.42 -3.40
CA ALA A 151 21.76 5.48 -4.36
C ALA A 151 22.65 6.72 -4.17
N ARG A 152 23.26 7.19 -5.26
CA ARG A 152 23.96 8.48 -5.31
C ARG A 152 22.92 9.61 -5.44
N ARG A 153 23.01 10.62 -4.58
CA ARG A 153 22.16 11.81 -4.65
C ARG A 153 22.49 12.60 -5.91
N ARG A 154 21.46 13.01 -6.66
CA ARG A 154 21.60 13.93 -7.79
C ARG A 154 20.82 15.21 -7.52
N THR A 155 21.36 16.32 -8.02
CA THR A 155 20.79 17.66 -7.87
C THR A 155 19.47 17.79 -8.63
N VAL A 156 18.58 18.55 -8.01
CA VAL A 156 17.14 18.64 -8.30
C VAL A 156 16.86 19.60 -9.46
N ARG A 157 15.92 19.24 -10.34
CA ARG A 157 15.20 20.16 -11.23
C ARG A 157 13.77 20.43 -10.71
N GLY A 158 13.17 21.51 -11.19
CA GLY A 158 11.88 22.04 -10.71
C GLY A 158 10.71 21.04 -10.74
N SER A 159 9.65 21.36 -10.01
CA SER A 159 8.45 20.52 -9.93
C SER A 159 7.55 20.71 -11.15
N VAL A 160 6.98 19.62 -11.64
CA VAL A 160 5.92 19.61 -12.66
C VAL A 160 4.60 19.28 -11.97
N ARG A 161 3.55 20.02 -12.30
CA ARG A 161 2.20 19.78 -11.79
C ARG A 161 1.40 18.99 -12.83
N LEU A 162 1.07 17.73 -12.54
CA LEU A 162 0.27 16.88 -13.43
C LEU A 162 -1.08 16.49 -12.82
N TRP A 163 -1.46 17.06 -11.68
CA TRP A 163 -2.78 16.85 -11.09
C TRP A 163 -3.94 17.10 -12.07
N PRO A 164 -3.91 18.06 -13.03
CA PRO A 164 -5.03 18.23 -13.97
C PRO A 164 -5.19 17.02 -14.89
N VAL A 165 -4.07 16.39 -15.29
CA VAL A 165 -4.06 15.16 -16.07
C VAL A 165 -4.62 14.00 -15.24
N GLY A 166 -4.25 13.92 -13.97
CA GLY A 166 -4.79 12.92 -13.04
C GLY A 166 -6.31 13.07 -12.85
N ALA A 167 -6.80 14.29 -12.66
CA ALA A 167 -8.22 14.60 -12.55
C ALA A 167 -8.98 14.25 -13.84
N ALA A 168 -8.43 14.60 -15.01
CA ALA A 168 -9.00 14.24 -16.30
C ALA A 168 -9.07 12.72 -16.50
N ALA A 169 -8.02 11.97 -16.14
CA ALA A 169 -8.01 10.51 -16.20
C ALA A 169 -9.11 9.89 -15.32
N LEU A 170 -9.30 10.38 -14.10
CA LEU A 170 -10.37 9.92 -13.21
C LEU A 170 -11.77 10.28 -13.72
N ALA A 171 -11.94 11.47 -14.31
CA ALA A 171 -13.20 11.86 -14.93
C ALA A 171 -13.55 10.95 -16.12
N VAL A 172 -12.56 10.64 -16.98
CA VAL A 172 -12.74 9.70 -18.09
C VAL A 172 -13.06 8.29 -17.56
N PHE A 173 -12.34 7.80 -16.55
CA PHE A 173 -12.64 6.52 -15.90
C PHE A 173 -14.09 6.47 -15.37
N ALA A 174 -14.54 7.52 -14.68
CA ALA A 174 -15.90 7.60 -14.16
C ALA A 174 -16.95 7.56 -15.29
N LEU A 175 -16.76 8.37 -16.34
CA LEU A 175 -17.65 8.40 -17.50
C LEU A 175 -17.74 7.05 -18.21
N LEU A 176 -16.60 6.39 -18.42
CA LEU A 176 -16.52 5.08 -19.04
C LEU A 176 -17.19 4.00 -18.19
N SER A 177 -17.01 4.04 -16.87
CA SER A 177 -17.64 3.11 -15.93
C SER A 177 -19.16 3.30 -15.88
N ILE A 178 -19.63 4.55 -15.80
CA ILE A 178 -21.06 4.89 -15.83
C ILE A 178 -21.70 4.38 -17.13
N ARG A 179 -21.06 4.64 -18.28
CA ARG A 179 -21.56 4.16 -19.57
C ARG A 179 -21.62 2.64 -19.62
N TRP A 180 -20.59 1.95 -19.13
CA TRP A 180 -20.55 0.49 -19.14
C TRP A 180 -21.68 -0.12 -18.31
N TYR A 181 -21.83 0.34 -17.08
CA TYR A 181 -22.86 -0.15 -16.16
C TYR A 181 -24.27 0.30 -16.51
N GLY A 182 -24.44 1.48 -17.11
CA GLY A 182 -25.74 1.94 -17.62
C GLY A 182 -26.31 1.04 -18.73
N GLN A 183 -25.45 0.32 -19.45
CA GLN A 183 -25.87 -0.62 -20.50
C GLN A 183 -26.08 -2.07 -20.02
N ARG A 184 -25.41 -2.45 -18.93
CA ARG A 184 -25.33 -3.87 -18.49
C ARG A 184 -25.94 -4.13 -17.11
N GLY A 185 -26.27 -3.08 -16.36
CA GLY A 185 -26.63 -3.17 -14.96
C GLY A 185 -25.41 -3.34 -14.05
N PHE A 186 -25.56 -2.97 -12.79
CA PHE A 186 -24.53 -3.15 -11.75
C PHE A 186 -25.08 -4.08 -10.67
N THR A 187 -24.31 -5.11 -10.30
CA THR A 187 -24.66 -6.06 -9.23
C THR A 187 -23.60 -6.03 -8.16
N PHE A 188 -23.95 -5.64 -6.93
CA PHE A 188 -22.98 -5.68 -5.83
C PHE A 188 -22.84 -7.12 -5.30
N ASP A 189 -21.88 -7.87 -5.85
CA ASP A 189 -21.43 -9.16 -5.32
C ASP A 189 -19.91 -9.12 -5.12
N VAL A 190 -19.50 -9.44 -3.90
CA VAL A 190 -18.09 -9.50 -3.45
C VAL A 190 -17.66 -10.94 -3.13
N THR A 191 -18.60 -11.88 -3.24
CA THR A 191 -18.45 -13.27 -2.78
C THR A 191 -18.50 -14.29 -3.91
N GLY A 192 -19.16 -13.95 -5.02
CA GLY A 192 -19.26 -14.78 -6.20
C GLY A 192 -18.55 -14.22 -7.42
N PRO A 193 -18.25 -15.08 -8.42
CA PRO A 193 -17.80 -14.63 -9.73
C PRO A 193 -18.89 -13.80 -10.40
N THR A 194 -18.48 -12.82 -11.21
CA THR A 194 -19.44 -11.98 -11.96
C THR A 194 -19.41 -12.35 -13.43
N PRO A 195 -20.57 -12.33 -14.13
CA PRO A 195 -20.62 -12.80 -15.52
C PRO A 195 -19.89 -11.88 -16.49
N ALA A 196 -19.63 -10.62 -16.13
CA ALA A 196 -18.93 -9.66 -16.96
C ALA A 196 -18.26 -8.56 -16.13
N ALA A 197 -17.12 -8.08 -16.62
CA ALA A 197 -16.38 -6.94 -16.08
C ALA A 197 -16.13 -5.86 -17.16
N PRO A 198 -15.94 -4.59 -16.78
CA PRO A 198 -15.38 -3.61 -17.69
C PRO A 198 -13.96 -4.00 -18.13
N PRO A 199 -13.46 -3.44 -19.24
CA PRO A 199 -12.07 -3.68 -19.66
C PRO A 199 -11.07 -3.30 -18.55
N PHE A 200 -10.07 -4.14 -18.32
CA PHE A 200 -9.01 -3.92 -17.31
C PHE A 200 -8.33 -2.54 -17.42
N GLY A 201 -8.25 -1.99 -18.63
CA GLY A 201 -7.73 -0.64 -18.88
C GLY A 201 -8.46 0.47 -18.09
N TYR A 202 -9.69 0.25 -17.65
CA TYR A 202 -10.42 1.21 -16.81
C TYR A 202 -9.79 1.29 -15.41
N ALA A 203 -9.42 0.15 -14.81
CA ALA A 203 -8.72 0.11 -13.54
C ALA A 203 -7.32 0.73 -13.65
N VAL A 204 -6.60 0.45 -14.74
CA VAL A 204 -5.29 1.07 -15.03
C VAL A 204 -5.41 2.60 -15.12
N LEU A 205 -6.45 3.09 -15.80
CA LEU A 205 -6.74 4.52 -15.92
C LEU A 205 -7.04 5.14 -14.55
N ALA A 206 -7.84 4.47 -13.71
CA ALA A 206 -8.15 4.91 -12.36
C ALA A 206 -6.88 5.03 -11.50
N PHE A 207 -6.05 3.99 -11.45
CA PHE A 207 -4.81 3.98 -10.68
C PHE A 207 -3.80 5.02 -11.17
N THR A 208 -3.67 5.18 -12.49
CA THR A 208 -2.84 6.22 -13.09
C THR A 208 -3.35 7.62 -12.70
N GLY A 209 -4.67 7.82 -12.72
CA GLY A 209 -5.30 9.06 -12.29
C GLY A 209 -4.97 9.41 -10.84
N VAL A 210 -5.14 8.46 -9.92
CA VAL A 210 -4.80 8.59 -8.50
C VAL A 210 -3.31 8.90 -8.30
N ALA A 211 -2.43 8.20 -9.01
CA ALA A 211 -0.98 8.42 -8.96
C ALA A 211 -0.61 9.88 -9.29
N LEU A 212 -1.18 10.39 -10.38
CA LEU A 212 -0.91 11.74 -10.88
C LEU A 212 -1.52 12.84 -10.01
N LEU A 213 -2.66 12.58 -9.34
CA LEU A 213 -3.25 13.54 -8.40
C LEU A 213 -2.32 13.89 -7.23
N SER A 214 -1.54 12.92 -6.73
CA SER A 214 -0.65 13.17 -5.58
C SER A 214 0.41 14.23 -5.87
N ASN A 215 0.77 14.46 -7.15
CA ASN A 215 1.96 15.20 -7.63
C ASN A 215 3.32 14.73 -7.02
N ALA A 216 3.34 13.94 -5.95
CA ALA A 216 4.55 13.53 -5.25
C ALA A 216 5.36 12.53 -6.07
N LEU A 217 4.67 11.56 -6.69
CA LEU A 217 5.28 10.63 -7.65
C LEU A 217 5.88 11.38 -8.86
N VAL A 218 5.12 12.33 -9.41
CA VAL A 218 5.54 13.17 -10.54
C VAL A 218 6.76 14.01 -10.17
N THR A 219 6.76 14.56 -8.96
CA THR A 219 7.87 15.33 -8.42
C THR A 219 9.11 14.46 -8.23
N ALA A 220 8.97 13.23 -7.72
CA ALA A 220 10.08 12.28 -7.61
C ALA A 220 10.67 11.91 -8.99
N ALA A 221 9.82 11.66 -9.98
CA ALA A 221 10.24 11.41 -11.36
C ALA A 221 10.98 12.60 -11.98
N ALA A 222 10.42 13.81 -11.84
CA ALA A 222 11.03 15.06 -12.34
C ALA A 222 12.39 15.34 -11.68
N ARG A 223 12.57 14.91 -10.43
CA ARG A 223 13.83 14.99 -9.69
C ARG A 223 14.84 13.91 -10.05
N LEU A 224 14.52 13.01 -10.98
CA LEU A 224 15.32 11.83 -11.35
C LEU A 224 15.70 10.97 -10.13
N TYR A 225 14.87 11.00 -9.08
CA TYR A 225 15.03 10.18 -7.91
C TYR A 225 14.35 8.85 -8.18
N TRP A 226 15.14 7.89 -8.66
CA TRP A 226 14.64 6.59 -9.13
C TRP A 226 14.27 5.62 -8.00
N VAL A 227 14.78 5.85 -6.79
CA VAL A 227 14.65 4.91 -5.67
C VAL A 227 13.20 4.56 -5.32
N PRO A 228 12.23 5.51 -5.23
CA PRO A 228 10.84 5.16 -4.94
C PRO A 228 10.25 4.17 -5.95
N PHE A 229 10.57 4.33 -7.24
CA PHE A 229 10.06 3.45 -8.30
C PHE A 229 10.66 2.04 -8.21
N ALA A 230 11.97 1.95 -7.96
CA ALA A 230 12.63 0.67 -7.76
C ALA A 230 12.21 -0.01 -6.44
N ALA A 231 11.94 0.77 -5.39
CA ALA A 231 11.43 0.26 -4.12
C ALA A 231 10.01 -0.32 -4.29
N ILE A 232 9.14 0.36 -5.05
CA ILE A 232 7.83 -0.19 -5.44
C ILE A 232 8.01 -1.50 -6.20
N ALA A 233 8.86 -1.53 -7.23
CA ALA A 233 9.06 -2.74 -8.02
C ALA A 233 9.61 -3.92 -7.19
N LEU A 234 10.59 -3.66 -6.33
CA LEU A 234 11.19 -4.67 -5.45
C LEU A 234 10.20 -5.19 -4.42
N ALA A 235 9.53 -4.29 -3.68
CA ALA A 235 8.55 -4.66 -2.68
C ALA A 235 7.37 -5.41 -3.31
N ALA A 236 6.82 -4.90 -4.41
CA ALA A 236 5.74 -5.55 -5.14
C ALA A 236 6.14 -6.95 -5.64
N ALA A 237 7.34 -7.13 -6.20
CA ALA A 237 7.78 -8.44 -6.67
C ALA A 237 7.88 -9.47 -5.52
N VAL A 238 8.44 -9.07 -4.38
CA VAL A 238 8.59 -9.97 -3.23
C VAL A 238 7.24 -10.27 -2.58
N VAL A 239 6.46 -9.22 -2.28
CA VAL A 239 5.20 -9.36 -1.54
C VAL A 239 4.15 -10.06 -2.39
N SER A 240 4.05 -9.75 -3.69
CA SER A 240 3.10 -10.43 -4.57
C SER A 240 3.33 -11.94 -4.62
N VAL A 241 4.57 -12.39 -4.76
CA VAL A 241 4.88 -13.83 -4.75
C VAL A 241 4.55 -14.45 -3.39
N ALA A 242 5.01 -13.82 -2.31
CA ALA A 242 4.85 -14.38 -0.97
C ALA A 242 3.40 -14.38 -0.48
N PHE A 243 2.57 -13.44 -0.95
CA PHE A 243 1.16 -13.32 -0.57
C PHE A 243 0.24 -14.14 -1.48
N GLU A 244 0.52 -14.18 -2.78
CA GLU A 244 -0.40 -14.76 -3.77
C GLU A 244 -0.20 -16.25 -4.01
N VAL A 245 1.04 -16.74 -3.92
CA VAL A 245 1.31 -18.16 -4.14
C VAL A 245 0.61 -19.03 -3.08
N PRO A 246 0.68 -18.71 -1.77
CA PRO A 246 -0.10 -19.45 -0.77
C PRO A 246 -1.61 -19.29 -0.95
N ASN A 247 -2.07 -18.10 -1.37
CA ASN A 247 -3.49 -17.84 -1.65
C ASN A 247 -4.04 -18.75 -2.76
N ALA A 248 -3.23 -19.09 -3.78
CA ALA A 248 -3.65 -19.91 -4.92
C ALA A 248 -4.15 -21.32 -4.54
N VAL A 249 -3.74 -21.85 -3.38
CA VAL A 249 -4.06 -23.21 -2.96
C VAL A 249 -5.50 -23.33 -2.46
N HIS A 250 -5.97 -22.34 -1.72
CA HIS A 250 -7.27 -22.36 -1.05
C HIS A 250 -8.19 -21.21 -1.47
N TRP A 251 -7.74 -20.34 -2.38
CA TRP A 251 -8.50 -19.22 -2.93
C TRP A 251 -9.10 -18.34 -1.84
N HIS A 252 -8.27 -17.78 -0.96
CA HIS A 252 -8.75 -16.80 0.03
C HIS A 252 -9.45 -15.63 -0.66
N TRP A 253 -8.90 -15.19 -1.78
CA TRP A 253 -9.62 -14.53 -2.87
C TRP A 253 -9.37 -15.30 -4.17
N ALA A 254 -10.34 -15.22 -5.07
CA ALA A 254 -10.28 -15.81 -6.40
C ALA A 254 -10.27 -14.69 -7.45
N TYR A 255 -9.43 -14.87 -8.47
CA TYR A 255 -9.31 -13.91 -9.56
C TYR A 255 -10.30 -14.20 -10.68
N ASP A 256 -10.99 -13.15 -11.10
CA ASP A 256 -11.96 -13.18 -12.18
C ASP A 256 -11.63 -11.97 -13.09
N HIS A 257 -11.74 -12.09 -14.40
CA HIS A 257 -11.53 -10.96 -15.35
C HIS A 257 -10.14 -10.28 -15.43
N PHE A 258 -9.09 -10.86 -14.84
CA PHE A 258 -7.73 -10.43 -15.16
C PHE A 258 -7.35 -10.87 -16.60
N PRO A 259 -6.79 -9.98 -17.44
CA PRO A 259 -6.44 -10.34 -18.81
C PRO A 259 -5.16 -11.19 -18.87
N GLY A 260 -4.94 -11.86 -20.00
CA GLY A 260 -3.66 -12.53 -20.28
C GLY A 260 -3.54 -13.94 -19.71
N PRO A 261 -2.31 -14.49 -19.68
CA PRO A 261 -2.09 -15.90 -19.38
C PRO A 261 -2.27 -16.20 -17.88
N VAL A 262 -2.81 -17.38 -17.61
CA VAL A 262 -2.97 -17.94 -16.26
C VAL A 262 -1.82 -18.92 -16.00
N LEU A 263 -1.12 -18.73 -14.88
CA LEU A 263 -0.03 -19.59 -14.44
C LEU A 263 -0.57 -20.92 -13.88
N PRO A 264 0.28 -21.97 -13.78
CA PRO A 264 -0.06 -23.18 -13.03
C PRO A 264 -0.51 -22.81 -11.61
N GLY A 265 -1.70 -23.28 -11.20
CA GLY A 265 -2.32 -22.90 -9.93
C GLY A 265 -3.41 -21.82 -10.04
N GLY A 266 -3.72 -21.32 -11.24
CA GLY A 266 -4.88 -20.45 -11.48
C GLY A 266 -4.62 -18.95 -11.27
N LEU A 267 -3.37 -18.54 -11.01
CA LEU A 267 -3.02 -17.13 -10.83
C LEU A 267 -2.77 -16.42 -12.17
N PRO A 268 -3.48 -15.32 -12.48
CA PRO A 268 -3.21 -14.54 -13.68
C PRO A 268 -1.85 -13.85 -13.60
N LEU A 269 -1.03 -13.92 -14.66
CA LEU A 269 0.27 -13.23 -14.67
C LEU A 269 0.12 -11.72 -14.50
N THR A 270 -0.93 -11.13 -15.06
CA THR A 270 -1.20 -9.69 -14.97
C THR A 270 -1.54 -9.22 -13.57
N MET A 271 -1.96 -10.11 -12.68
CA MET A 271 -2.17 -9.77 -11.28
C MET A 271 -0.83 -9.38 -10.63
N PHE A 272 0.25 -10.14 -10.87
CA PHE A 272 1.59 -9.79 -10.40
C PHE A 272 2.08 -8.45 -10.97
N LEU A 273 1.72 -8.16 -12.22
CA LEU A 273 2.02 -6.87 -12.86
C LEU A 273 1.16 -5.72 -12.31
N ALA A 274 0.03 -6.02 -11.67
CA ALA A 274 -0.85 -5.03 -11.08
C ALA A 274 -0.43 -4.62 -9.65
N TRP A 275 0.33 -5.45 -8.95
CA TRP A 275 0.84 -5.15 -7.61
C TRP A 275 1.59 -3.80 -7.51
N PRO A 276 2.51 -3.45 -8.42
CA PRO A 276 3.12 -2.11 -8.43
C PRO A 276 2.10 -0.97 -8.48
N MET A 277 0.97 -1.14 -9.19
CA MET A 277 -0.09 -0.13 -9.23
C MET A 277 -0.79 0.02 -7.88
N GLN A 278 -0.99 -1.08 -7.16
CA GLN A 278 -1.54 -1.04 -5.80
C GLN A 278 -0.63 -0.25 -4.86
N TYR A 279 0.68 -0.51 -4.87
CA TYR A 279 1.67 0.28 -4.12
C TYR A 279 1.58 1.77 -4.46
N VAL A 280 1.47 2.12 -5.74
CA VAL A 280 1.31 3.51 -6.15
C VAL A 280 0.07 4.15 -5.51
N VAL A 281 -1.09 3.48 -5.51
CA VAL A 281 -2.31 3.98 -4.85
C VAL A 281 -2.09 4.12 -3.34
N PHE A 282 -1.54 3.10 -2.69
CA PHE A 282 -1.30 3.06 -1.24
C PHE A 282 -0.24 4.05 -0.75
N LEU A 283 0.60 4.58 -1.64
CA LEU A 283 1.54 5.65 -1.33
C LEU A 283 0.98 7.03 -1.73
N ALA A 284 0.29 7.12 -2.87
CA ALA A 284 -0.23 8.38 -3.43
C ALA A 284 -1.39 8.95 -2.59
N VAL A 285 -2.36 8.12 -2.22
CA VAL A 285 -3.55 8.58 -1.47
C VAL A 285 -3.14 9.14 -0.09
N PRO A 286 -2.35 8.42 0.75
CA PRO A 286 -1.90 8.98 2.01
C PRO A 286 -0.98 10.19 1.85
N SER A 287 -0.16 10.26 0.79
CA SER A 287 0.66 11.45 0.49
C SER A 287 -0.18 12.70 0.22
N ALA A 288 -1.34 12.54 -0.40
CA ALA A 288 -2.28 13.64 -0.66
C ALA A 288 -3.02 14.09 0.61
N MET A 289 -3.35 13.15 1.50
CA MET A 289 -4.05 13.44 2.76
C MET A 289 -3.11 13.97 3.86
N LEU A 290 -1.89 13.47 3.91
CA LEU A 290 -0.89 13.75 4.95
C LEU A 290 0.44 14.14 4.27
N PRO A 291 0.70 15.44 4.03
CA PRO A 291 1.89 15.88 3.29
C PRO A 291 3.23 15.41 3.86
N GLY A 292 3.31 15.14 5.16
CA GLY A 292 4.50 14.56 5.80
C GLY A 292 4.85 13.16 5.25
N LEU A 293 3.86 12.37 4.85
CA LEU A 293 4.07 11.07 4.20
C LEU A 293 4.66 11.21 2.80
N ALA A 294 4.33 12.30 2.09
CA ALA A 294 4.92 12.54 0.78
C ALA A 294 6.45 12.71 0.87
N ALA A 295 6.94 13.32 1.95
CA ALA A 295 8.38 13.43 2.22
C ALA A 295 8.99 12.06 2.52
N LEU A 296 8.37 11.28 3.41
CA LEU A 296 8.83 9.94 3.77
C LEU A 296 8.92 9.01 2.56
N PHE A 297 7.90 9.03 1.70
CA PHE A 297 7.80 8.11 0.58
C PHE A 297 8.64 8.55 -0.62
N TRP A 298 8.60 9.83 -0.99
CA TRP A 298 9.06 10.27 -2.31
C TRP A 298 10.35 11.09 -2.29
N GLN A 299 10.92 11.35 -1.10
CA GLN A 299 12.16 12.11 -0.97
C GLN A 299 13.33 11.25 -0.49
N PRO A 300 14.58 11.61 -0.84
CA PRO A 300 15.76 10.98 -0.27
C PRO A 300 15.77 11.14 1.25
N ALA A 301 16.26 10.12 1.97
CA ALA A 301 16.45 10.22 3.41
C ALA A 301 17.30 11.46 3.78
N PRO A 302 17.03 12.16 4.91
CA PRO A 302 17.82 13.31 5.33
C PRO A 302 19.32 12.97 5.45
N ALA A 303 20.19 13.86 4.97
CA ALA A 303 21.63 13.71 5.15
C ALA A 303 21.97 14.06 6.61
N GLY A 304 22.11 13.05 7.47
CA GLY A 304 22.45 13.28 8.89
C GLY A 304 22.20 12.09 9.81
N LEU A 305 21.34 11.14 9.42
CA LEU A 305 21.04 9.95 10.22
C LEU A 305 22.01 8.77 10.01
N ARG A 306 23.04 8.95 9.15
CA ARG A 306 24.07 7.93 8.88
C ARG A 306 25.31 8.07 9.75
N SER A 307 25.14 8.16 11.06
CA SER A 307 26.16 7.81 12.07
C SER A 307 25.61 8.13 13.45
N GLY A 308 25.76 7.21 14.40
CA GLY A 308 25.31 7.41 15.78
C GLY A 308 26.04 8.54 16.49
N GLY A 309 25.50 9.75 16.37
CA GLY A 309 25.76 10.89 17.26
C GLY A 309 24.41 11.36 17.80
N GLU A 310 24.39 11.71 19.09
CA GLU A 310 23.22 12.20 19.81
C GLU A 310 22.48 13.29 19.01
N VAL A 311 21.16 13.11 18.89
CA VAL A 311 20.26 14.10 18.31
C VAL A 311 20.13 15.22 19.33
N GLY A 312 20.97 16.24 19.22
CA GLY A 312 20.79 17.50 19.91
C GLY A 312 19.51 18.19 19.42
N ASP A 313 18.78 18.77 20.37
CA ASP A 313 17.51 19.48 20.19
C ASP A 313 17.54 20.48 19.02
N VAL A 314 16.80 20.17 17.96
CA VAL A 314 16.55 21.07 16.81
C VAL A 314 15.32 21.97 17.06
N GLU A 315 14.79 22.01 18.29
CA GLU A 315 13.54 22.72 18.60
C GLU A 315 13.69 24.11 19.23
N SER A 316 14.84 24.80 19.03
CA SER A 316 15.04 26.16 19.56
C SER A 316 15.41 27.25 18.55
N GLU A 317 15.05 27.13 17.27
CA GLU A 317 15.00 28.31 16.40
C GLU A 317 13.59 28.91 16.39
N ARG A 318 13.31 29.71 17.43
CA ARG A 318 12.22 30.69 17.40
C ARG A 318 12.49 31.68 16.26
N PRO A 319 11.46 32.12 15.51
CA PRO A 319 11.61 33.22 14.58
C PRO A 319 11.93 34.48 15.39
N GLN A 320 13.16 34.99 15.27
CA GLN A 320 13.50 36.32 15.72
C GLN A 320 12.55 37.30 15.02
N GLN A 321 11.80 38.02 15.85
CA GLN A 321 11.03 39.18 15.48
C GLN A 321 11.92 40.13 14.67
N ALA A 322 11.60 40.29 13.38
CA ALA A 322 12.07 41.42 12.61
C ALA A 322 11.40 42.68 13.20
N GLY A 323 12.08 43.30 14.16
CA GLY A 323 11.84 44.67 14.57
C GLY A 323 12.15 45.57 13.38
N VAL A 324 11.11 45.99 12.67
CA VAL A 324 11.21 47.14 11.77
C VAL A 324 11.06 48.37 12.65
N GLY A 325 12.22 48.94 12.98
CA GLY A 325 12.35 50.24 13.61
C GLY A 325 11.67 51.32 12.78
N ARG A 326 10.97 52.19 13.51
CA ARG A 326 10.69 53.56 13.09
C ARG A 326 12.05 54.26 12.91
N ASP A 327 12.29 54.78 11.72
CA ASP A 327 13.09 55.99 11.56
C ASP A 327 12.17 57.04 10.93
N VAL A 328 11.80 57.98 11.81
CA VAL A 328 11.36 59.33 11.47
C VAL A 328 12.65 60.13 11.52
N ASP A 329 13.04 60.76 10.41
CA ASP A 329 13.40 62.18 10.37
C ASP A 329 13.79 62.60 8.93
N ASP A 330 13.20 63.72 8.56
CA ASP A 330 13.71 64.81 7.73
C ASP A 330 14.23 64.54 6.30
N LEU A 331 13.49 65.09 5.33
CA LEU A 331 13.95 66.06 4.33
C LEU A 331 12.79 66.43 3.38
N GLY A 332 12.27 67.67 3.48
CA GLY A 332 11.31 68.26 2.52
C GLY A 332 10.30 69.20 3.14
#